data_AF-A0A0F7W648-F1
#
_entry.id   AF-A0A0F7W648-F1
#
_cell.length_a   1.000
_cell.length_b   1.000
_cell.length_c   1.000
_cell.angle_alpha   90.00
_cell.angle_beta   90.00
_cell.angle_gamma   90.00
#
_symmetry.space_group_name_H-M   'P 1'
#
loop_
_entity.id
_entity.type
_entity.pdbx_description
1 polymer ?
#
loop_
_entity_poly.entity_id
_entity_poly.type
_entity_poly.pdbx_seq_one_letter_code
_entity_poly.pdbx_strand_id
1 'polypeptide(L)' 'MEAGVALAALFERFPGMTLARPVEEIGPVPSFIINGYSSLPVVLRPSATCAT' A
#
# COMPACT_ATOMS: atom_id res chain seq x y z
N MET A 1 -13.61 5.35 -10.62
CA MET A 1 -13.74 6.16 -9.38
C MET A 1 -13.18 5.43 -8.17
N GLU A 2 -13.39 4.11 -8.07
CA GLU A 2 -12.90 3.23 -6.99
C GLU A 2 -11.49 3.53 -6.47
N ALA A 3 -10.48 3.61 -7.35
CA ALA A 3 -9.09 3.79 -6.92
C ALA A 3 -8.86 5.10 -6.15
N GLY A 4 -9.50 6.19 -6.57
CA GLY A 4 -9.35 7.49 -5.91
C GLY A 4 -9.92 7.47 -4.49
N VAL A 5 -11.10 6.86 -4.32
CA VAL A 5 -11.76 6.75 -3.01
C VAL A 5 -11.00 5.81 -2.09
N ALA A 6 -10.62 4.62 -2.58
CA ALA A 6 -9.94 3.61 -1.79
C ALA A 6 -8.54 4.06 -1.34
N LEU A 7 -7.75 4.67 -2.24
CA LEU A 7 -6.41 5.15 -1.90
C LEU A 7 -6.45 6.32 -0.93
N ALA A 8 -7.37 7.27 -1.11
CA ALA A 8 -7.51 8.40 -0.19
C ALA A 8 -7.84 7.91 1.24
N ALA A 9 -8.84 7.04 1.39
CA ALA A 9 -9.23 6.49 2.69
C ALA A 9 -8.11 5.64 3.33
N LEU A 10 -7.33 4.91 2.51
CA LEU A 10 -6.20 4.10 2.98
C LEU A 10 -5.10 4.99 3.59
N PHE A 11 -4.69 6.05 2.88
CA PHE A 11 -3.63 6.93 3.34
C PHE A 11 -4.07 7.86 4.48
N GLU A 12 -5.36 8.22 4.54
CA GLU A 12 -5.92 8.93 5.70
C GLU A 12 -5.84 8.09 6.99
N ARG A 13 -6.17 6.80 6.89
CA ARG A 13 -6.14 5.88 8.04
C ARG A 13 -4.72 5.48 8.46
N PHE A 14 -3.81 5.33 7.51
CA PHE A 14 -2.43 4.89 7.75
C PHE A 14 -1.40 5.90 7.20
N PRO A 15 -1.32 7.11 7.77
CA PRO A 15 -0.48 8.18 7.24
C PRO A 15 1.02 7.84 7.28
N GLY A 16 1.44 6.92 8.17
CA GLY A 16 2.83 6.46 8.27
C GLY A 16 3.12 5.16 7.51
N MET A 17 2.26 4.74 6.58
CA MET A 17 2.44 3.52 5.80
C MET A 17 3.74 3.56 4.98
N THR A 18 4.50 2.47 5.00
CA THR A 18 5.76 2.34 4.25
C THR A 18 5.94 0.92 3.72
N LEU A 19 6.83 0.74 2.73
CA LEU A 19 7.17 -0.58 2.22
C LEU A 19 7.93 -1.38 3.29
N ALA A 20 7.56 -2.64 3.46
CA ALA A 20 8.25 -3.56 4.38
C ALA A 20 9.54 -4.13 3.79
N ARG A 21 9.78 -3.92 2.49
CA ARG A 21 10.94 -4.42 1.73
C ARG A 21 11.42 -3.33 0.76
N PRO A 22 12.70 -3.37 0.34
CA PRO A 22 13.19 -2.55 -0.78
C PRO A 22 12.35 -2.75 -2.03
N VAL A 23 12.23 -1.72 -2.87
CA VAL A 23 11.38 -1.77 -4.08
C VAL A 23 11.90 -2.79 -5.09
N GLU A 24 13.20 -3.02 -5.10
CA GLU A 24 13.89 -3.97 -5.97
C GLU A 24 13.49 -5.42 -5.70
N GLU A 25 12.97 -5.71 -4.50
CA GLU A 25 12.48 -7.05 -4.09
C GLU A 25 11.01 -7.28 -4.47
N ILE A 26 10.31 -6.28 -4.99
CA ILE A 26 8.88 -6.36 -5.30
C ILE A 26 8.70 -6.86 -6.74
N GLY A 27 8.39 -8.15 -6.88
CA GLY A 27 8.27 -8.82 -8.17
C GLY A 27 6.96 -8.50 -8.91
N PRO A 28 7.00 -8.28 -10.25
CA PRO A 28 5.81 -8.09 -11.07
C PRO A 28 4.95 -9.36 -11.13
N VAL A 29 3.69 -9.21 -11.49
CA VAL A 29 2.83 -10.33 -11.89
C VAL A 29 3.39 -10.91 -13.21
N PRO A 30 3.58 -12.24 -13.34
CA PRO A 30 4.01 -12.86 -14.58
C PRO A 30 2.86 -12.87 -15.60
N SER A 31 2.60 -11.71 -16.20
CA SER A 31 1.52 -11.48 -17.17
C SER A 31 2.04 -10.72 -18.38
N PHE A 32 1.48 -11.05 -19.55
CA PHE A 32 1.76 -10.35 -20.80
C PHE A 32 0.90 -9.08 -20.97
N ILE A 33 -0.25 -9.00 -20.31
CA ILE A 33 -1.24 -7.92 -20.48
C ILE A 33 -1.28 -6.98 -19.27
N ILE A 34 -1.07 -7.51 -18.06
CA ILE A 34 -1.24 -6.76 -16.81
C ILE A 34 0.10 -6.17 -16.37
N ASN A 35 0.15 -4.86 -16.14
CA ASN A 35 1.24 -4.21 -15.43
C ASN A 35 0.87 -4.05 -13.96
N GLY A 36 1.51 -4.84 -13.10
CA GLY A 36 1.27 -4.79 -11.66
C GLY A 36 2.24 -5.68 -10.89
N TYR A 37 2.28 -5.49 -9.58
CA TYR A 37 3.08 -6.30 -8.67
C TYR A 37 2.26 -7.46 -8.10
N SER A 38 2.90 -8.61 -7.95
CA SER A 38 2.26 -9.83 -7.41
C SER A 38 1.93 -9.70 -5.91
N SER A 39 2.72 -8.90 -5.19
CA SER A 39 2.51 -8.55 -3.80
C SER A 39 3.04 -7.15 -3.53
N LEU A 40 2.51 -6.48 -2.51
CA LEU A 40 3.01 -5.19 -2.04
C LEU A 40 3.14 -5.24 -0.51
N PRO A 41 4.28 -5.72 0.02
CA PRO A 41 4.49 -5.83 1.46
C PRO A 41 4.60 -4.44 2.10
N VAL A 42 3.73 -4.13 3.06
CA VAL A 42 3.71 -2.83 3.74
C VAL A 42 3.64 -2.96 5.25
N VAL A 43 4.24 -1.99 5.93
CA VAL A 43 4.05 -1.78 7.37
C VAL A 43 2.98 -0.71 7.53
N LEU A 44 1.83 -1.10 8.09
CA LEU A 44 0.77 -0.17 8.43
C LEU A 44 1.12 0.52 9.74
N ARG A 45 1.17 1.86 9.72
CA ARG A 45 1.25 2.66 10.94
C ARG A 45 -0.08 3.38 11.10
N PRO A 46 -0.93 2.98 12.06
CA PRO A 46 -2.18 3.67 12.29
C PRO A 46 -1.90 5.14 12.60
N SER A 47 -2.80 6.03 12.18
CA SER A 47 -2.80 7.38 12.73
C SER A 47 -2.84 7.27 14.25
N ALA A 48 -2.04 8.08 14.94
CA ALA A 48 -2.07 8.13 16.39
C ALA A 48 -3.45 8.64 16.82
N THR A 49 -4.41 7.73 16.92
CA THR A 49 -5.67 8.03 17.61
C THR A 49 -5.31 8.06 19.08
N CYS A 50 -5.55 9.22 19.68
CA CYS A 50 -5.37 9.51 21.09
C CYS A 50 -5.90 8.34 21.94
N ALA A 51 -5.01 7.67 22.69
CA ALA A 51 -5.42 6.79 23.76
C ALA A 51 -6.19 7.65 24.78
N THR A 52 -7.45 7.29 25.01
CA THR A 52 -8.30 7.86 26.07
C THR A 52 -7.70 7.58 27.44
#